data_AF-A0A1Y4HSE7-F1
#
_entry.id   AF-A0A1Y4HSE7-F1
#
_cell.length_a   1.000
_cell.length_b   1.000
_cell.length_c   1.000
_cell.angle_alpha   90.00
_cell.angle_beta   90.00
_cell.angle_gamma   90.00
#
_symmetry.space_group_name_H-M   'P 1'
#
loop_
_entity.id
_entity.type
_entity.pdbx_description
1 polymer ?
#
loop_
_entity_poly.entity_id
_entity_poly.type
_entity_poly.pdbx_seq_one_letter_code
_entity_poly.pdbx_strand_id
1 'polypeptide(L)'
;MYWTTYMLRYLEEHADEGAEAIAEALGCSVHAVEVQASRYGVSLRKRWRCPRCGMVTFRPLSTVTGWCSNCTKEARRDRIAEEVRALEEEVRRQEREDRERQRLYSRKHRAKKKLRKREK
;
A
#
# COMPACT_ATOMS: atom_id res chain seq x y z
N MET A 1 -6.71 32.89 30.18
CA MET A 1 -5.79 33.07 29.04
C MET A 1 -6.53 33.85 27.97
N TYR A 2 -5.89 34.86 27.37
CA TYR A 2 -6.47 35.66 26.29
C TYR A 2 -5.84 35.24 24.96
N TRP A 3 -6.68 34.97 23.96
CA TRP A 3 -6.22 34.61 22.61
C TRP A 3 -5.85 35.87 21.84
N THR A 4 -4.60 35.96 21.40
CA THR A 4 -4.14 37.06 20.56
C THR A 4 -4.41 36.79 19.09
N THR A 5 -4.37 37.83 18.26
CA THR A 5 -4.46 37.72 16.80
C THR A 5 -3.38 36.80 16.22
N TYR A 6 -2.18 36.80 16.79
CA TYR A 6 -1.11 35.86 16.42
C TYR A 6 -1.52 34.41 16.68
N MET A 7 -2.08 34.11 17.85
CA MET A 7 -2.50 32.74 18.19
C MET A 7 -3.66 32.25 17.30
N LEU A 8 -4.58 33.16 16.94
CA LEU A 8 -5.67 32.84 16.00
C LEU A 8 -5.11 32.52 14.61
N ARG A 9 -4.18 33.34 14.11
CA ARG A 9 -3.51 33.07 12.83
C ARG A 9 -2.75 31.75 12.85
N TYR A 10 -2.01 31.49 13.93
CA TYR A 10 -1.28 30.22 14.11
C TYR A 10 -2.24 29.02 14.11
N LEU A 11 -3.39 29.14 14.76
CA LEU A 11 -4.41 28.10 14.79
C LEU A 11 -5.01 27.80 13.41
N GLU A 12 -5.17 28.82 12.55
CA GLU A 12 -5.63 28.65 11.16
C GLU A 12 -4.55 28.04 10.26
N GLU A 13 -3.31 28.51 10.37
CA GLU A 13 -2.18 28.08 9.55
C GLU A 13 -1.75 26.63 9.85
N HIS A 14 -1.87 26.18 11.10
CA HIS A 14 -1.41 24.86 11.56
C HIS A 14 -2.55 23.88 11.89
N ALA A 15 -3.78 24.15 11.44
CA ALA A 15 -4.95 23.33 11.74
C ALA A 15 -4.81 21.85 11.32
N ASP A 16 -3.97 21.55 10.32
CA ASP A 16 -3.68 20.21 9.82
C ASP A 16 -2.70 19.40 10.68
N GLU A 17 -1.97 20.03 11.60
CA GLU A 17 -1.06 19.36 12.54
C GLU A 17 -1.82 18.75 13.74
N GLY A 18 -2.98 19.33 14.05
CA GLY A 18 -3.91 18.90 15.08
C GLY A 18 -3.74 19.62 16.42
N ALA A 19 -4.74 19.41 17.29
CA ALA A 19 -4.90 20.17 18.54
C ALA A 19 -3.69 20.08 19.50
N GLU A 20 -3.04 18.91 19.56
CA GLU A 20 -1.89 18.65 20.43
C GLU A 20 -0.66 19.47 20.02
N ALA A 21 -0.31 19.47 18.73
CA ALA A 21 0.85 20.19 18.21
C ALA A 21 0.70 21.71 18.37
N ILE A 22 -0.51 22.21 18.11
CA ILE A 22 -0.85 23.63 18.31
C ILE A 22 -0.76 23.99 19.80
N ALA A 23 -1.26 23.14 20.69
CA ALA A 23 -1.23 23.36 22.13
C ALA A 23 0.21 23.41 22.67
N GLU A 24 1.07 22.51 22.20
CA GLU A 24 2.50 22.47 22.53
C GLU A 24 3.22 23.75 22.04
N ALA A 25 3.01 24.14 20.78
CA ALA A 25 3.64 25.32 20.21
C ALA A 25 3.21 26.64 20.87
N LEU A 26 1.93 26.75 21.27
CA LEU A 26 1.37 27.94 21.91
C LEU A 26 1.51 27.93 23.44
N GLY A 27 2.01 26.84 24.02
CA GLY A 27 2.15 26.68 25.48
C GLY A 27 0.81 26.69 26.23
N CYS A 28 -0.25 26.16 25.62
CA CYS A 28 -1.59 26.12 26.21
C CYS A 28 -2.14 24.70 26.32
N SER A 29 -3.30 24.53 26.97
CA SER A 29 -3.96 23.23 27.04
C SER A 29 -4.64 22.88 25.71
N VAL A 30 -4.68 21.58 25.38
CA VAL A 30 -5.40 21.06 24.20
C VAL A 30 -6.86 21.48 24.22
N HIS A 31 -7.51 21.44 25.38
CA HIS A 31 -8.90 21.86 25.54
C HIS A 31 -9.13 23.33 25.17
N ALA A 32 -8.18 24.23 25.49
CA ALA A 32 -8.29 25.64 25.12
C ALA A 32 -8.26 25.81 23.58
N VAL A 33 -7.42 25.03 22.89
CA VAL A 33 -7.32 25.00 21.42
C VAL A 33 -8.62 24.48 20.81
N GLU A 34 -9.18 23.38 21.33
CA GLU A 34 -10.45 22.81 20.85
C GLU A 34 -11.63 23.77 21.00
N VAL A 35 -11.77 24.42 22.16
CA VAL A 35 -12.81 25.41 22.42
C VAL A 35 -12.69 26.57 21.42
N GLN A 36 -11.46 27.04 21.18
CA GLN A 36 -11.25 28.16 20.28
C GLN A 36 -11.48 27.77 18.82
N ALA A 37 -10.99 26.62 18.38
CA ALA A 37 -11.23 26.13 17.03
C ALA A 37 -12.73 25.93 16.76
N SER A 38 -13.48 25.41 17.74
CA SER A 38 -14.94 25.30 17.66
C SER A 38 -15.62 26.67 17.51
N ARG A 39 -15.21 27.67 18.30
CA ARG A 39 -15.75 29.04 18.22
C ARG A 39 -15.50 29.71 16.87
N TYR A 40 -14.35 29.45 16.25
CA TYR A 40 -13.95 30.05 14.96
C TYR A 40 -14.28 29.16 13.75
N GLY A 41 -14.88 27.97 13.96
CA GLY A 41 -15.24 27.05 12.88
C GLY A 41 -14.04 26.37 12.21
N VAL A 42 -12.89 26.29 12.88
CA VAL A 42 -11.66 25.68 12.36
C VAL A 42 -11.63 24.19 12.66
N SER A 43 -11.39 23.37 11.63
CA SER A 43 -11.26 21.92 11.80
C SER A 43 -9.84 21.53 12.15
N LEU A 44 -9.63 21.03 13.37
CA LEU A 44 -8.34 20.52 13.88
C LEU A 44 -8.02 19.08 13.43
N ARG A 45 -8.72 18.58 12.41
CA ARG A 45 -8.54 17.21 11.97
C ARG A 45 -7.21 17.09 11.24
N LYS A 46 -6.30 16.27 11.78
CA LYS A 46 -4.96 16.05 11.20
C LYS A 46 -5.04 15.68 9.70
N ARG A 47 -4.20 16.32 8.89
CA ARG A 47 -4.10 16.04 7.44
C ARG A 47 -2.64 15.82 7.08
N TRP A 48 -2.43 14.98 6.08
CA TRP A 48 -1.10 14.68 5.56
C TRP A 48 -1.11 14.88 4.05
N ARG A 49 -0.07 15.50 3.51
CA ARG A 49 0.12 15.63 2.06
C ARG A 49 1.01 14.50 1.57
N CYS A 50 0.51 13.71 0.63
CA CYS A 50 1.30 12.65 0.02
C CYS A 50 2.40 13.25 -0.87
N PRO A 51 3.69 12.92 -0.68
CA PRO A 51 4.77 13.46 -1.50
C PRO A 51 4.76 12.90 -2.93
N ARG A 52 4.13 11.75 -3.16
CA ARG A 52 4.10 11.10 -4.49
C ARG A 52 3.00 11.66 -5.41
N CYS A 53 1.80 11.85 -4.88
CA CYS A 53 0.64 12.30 -5.69
C CYS A 53 0.13 13.69 -5.33
N GLY A 54 0.70 14.35 -4.31
CA GLY A 54 0.28 15.68 -3.86
C GLY A 54 -1.08 15.73 -3.14
N MET A 55 -1.85 14.63 -3.12
CA MET A 55 -3.17 14.60 -2.49
C MET A 55 -3.08 14.69 -0.97
N VAL A 56 -4.03 15.42 -0.40
CA VAL A 56 -4.21 15.56 1.04
C VAL A 56 -5.08 14.42 1.54
N THR A 57 -4.61 13.71 2.57
CA THR A 57 -5.32 12.58 3.19
C THR A 57 -5.49 12.78 4.67
N PHE A 58 -6.62 12.31 5.22
CA PHE A 58 -6.88 12.28 6.67
C PHE A 58 -6.32 11.02 7.35
N ARG A 59 -5.82 10.07 6.57
CA ARG A 59 -5.14 8.90 7.11
C ARG A 59 -3.64 9.18 7.12
N PRO A 60 -2.92 8.80 8.19
CA PRO A 60 -1.47 8.92 8.21
C PRO A 60 -0.84 8.24 7.00
N LEU A 61 0.28 8.81 6.55
CA LEU A 61 1.10 8.20 5.51
C LEU A 61 1.65 6.87 6.03
N SER A 62 1.87 5.92 5.11
CA SER A 62 2.46 4.63 5.43
C SER A 62 3.84 4.83 6.06
N THR A 63 4.11 4.19 7.20
CA THR A 63 5.41 4.24 7.87
C THR A 63 6.54 3.60 7.05
N VAL A 64 6.20 2.72 6.11
CA VAL A 64 7.16 2.00 5.28
C VAL A 64 7.51 2.78 4.01
N THR A 65 6.50 3.34 3.34
CA THR A 65 6.69 4.00 2.03
C THR A 65 6.66 5.51 2.10
N GLY A 66 6.20 6.09 3.21
CA GLY A 66 5.96 7.52 3.34
C GLY A 66 4.83 8.05 2.45
N TRP A 67 3.99 7.17 1.88
CA TRP A 67 2.96 7.55 0.91
C TRP A 67 1.55 7.34 1.44
N CYS A 68 0.56 7.95 0.76
CA CYS A 68 -0.83 7.67 1.03
C CYS A 68 -1.18 6.21 0.71
N SER A 69 -2.31 5.75 1.23
CA SER A 69 -2.79 4.38 1.05
C SER A 69 -2.93 3.99 -0.42
N ASN A 70 -3.37 4.91 -1.28
CA ASN A 70 -3.55 4.63 -2.71
C ASN A 70 -2.21 4.43 -3.43
N CYS A 71 -1.28 5.36 -3.23
CA CYS A 71 0.07 5.25 -3.79
C CYS A 71 0.82 4.00 -3.29
N THR A 72 0.60 3.61 -2.03
CA THR A 72 1.16 2.37 -1.49
C THR A 72 0.56 1.15 -2.18
N LYS A 73 -0.76 1.14 -2.43
CA LYS A 73 -1.46 0.06 -3.14
C LYS A 73 -1.01 -0.06 -4.59
N GLU A 74 -0.83 1.05 -5.29
CA GLU A 74 -0.31 1.08 -6.66
C GLU A 74 1.07 0.41 -6.73
N ALA A 75 2.02 0.85 -5.88
CA ALA A 75 3.35 0.25 -5.85
C ALA A 75 3.35 -1.21 -5.43
N ARG A 76 2.35 -1.66 -4.66
CA ARG A 76 2.16 -3.08 -4.35
C ARG A 76 1.58 -3.85 -5.53
N ARG A 77 0.63 -3.26 -6.27
CA ARG A 77 0.05 -3.85 -7.48
C ARG A 77 1.12 -4.11 -8.52
N ASP A 78 2.01 -3.15 -8.73
CA ASP A 78 3.06 -3.28 -9.75
C ASP A 78 4.06 -4.40 -9.38
N ARG A 79 4.38 -4.56 -8.08
CA ARG A 79 5.15 -5.70 -7.57
C ARG A 79 4.44 -7.04 -7.77
N ILE A 80 3.16 -7.12 -7.40
CA ILE A 80 2.36 -8.34 -7.60
C ILE A 80 2.29 -8.70 -9.09
N ALA A 81 2.18 -7.71 -9.97
CA ALA A 81 2.14 -7.96 -11.41
C ALA A 81 3.45 -8.59 -11.92
N GLU A 82 4.61 -8.19 -11.39
CA GLU A 82 5.89 -8.82 -11.70
C GLU A 82 5.98 -10.25 -11.14
N GLU A 83 5.57 -10.45 -9.88
CA GLU A 83 5.53 -11.78 -9.25
C GLU A 83 4.64 -12.75 -10.04
N VAL A 84 3.45 -12.29 -10.48
CA VAL A 84 2.54 -13.08 -11.31
C VAL A 84 3.18 -13.45 -12.64
N ARG A 85 3.86 -12.51 -13.32
CA ARG A 85 4.57 -12.79 -14.59
C ARG A 85 5.61 -13.89 -14.40
N ALA A 86 6.42 -13.80 -13.35
CA ALA A 86 7.46 -14.79 -13.05
C ALA A 86 6.86 -16.18 -12.77
N LEU A 87 5.78 -16.23 -11.99
CA LEU A 87 5.09 -17.50 -11.68
C LEU A 87 4.46 -18.12 -12.93
N GLU A 88 3.80 -17.33 -13.77
CA GLU A 88 3.22 -17.82 -15.03
C GLU A 88 4.27 -18.40 -15.98
N GLU A 89 5.46 -17.79 -16.05
CA GLU A 89 6.55 -18.32 -16.85
C GLU A 89 7.04 -19.69 -16.35
N GLU A 90 7.19 -19.83 -15.03
CA GLU A 90 7.62 -21.10 -14.43
C GLU A 90 6.58 -22.20 -14.65
N VAL A 91 5.28 -21.88 -14.48
CA VAL A 91 4.20 -22.83 -14.81
C VAL A 91 4.27 -23.26 -16.27
N ARG A 92 4.47 -22.32 -17.22
CA ARG A 92 4.62 -22.66 -18.65
C ARG A 92 5.85 -23.50 -18.93
N ARG A 93 6.95 -23.33 -18.20
CA ARG A 93 8.13 -24.21 -18.31
C ARG A 93 7.80 -25.61 -17.83
N GLN A 94 7.20 -25.73 -16.65
CA GLN A 94 6.81 -27.02 -16.08
C GLN A 94 5.81 -27.77 -16.96
N GLU A 95 4.82 -27.10 -17.53
CA GLU A 95 3.87 -27.72 -18.45
C GLU A 95 4.55 -28.30 -19.70
N ARG A 96 5.59 -27.63 -20.22
CA ARG A 96 6.35 -28.11 -21.38
C ARG A 96 7.09 -29.40 -21.04
N GLU A 97 7.80 -29.41 -19.91
CA GLU A 97 8.51 -30.58 -19.40
C GLU A 97 7.56 -31.75 -19.12
N ASP A 98 6.40 -31.49 -18.51
CA ASP A 98 5.42 -32.51 -18.20
C ASP A 98 4.82 -33.14 -19.46
N ARG A 99 4.54 -32.32 -20.49
CA ARG A 99 4.09 -32.82 -21.80
C ARG A 99 5.16 -33.69 -22.46
N GLU A 100 6.43 -33.29 -22.39
CA GLU A 100 7.54 -34.06 -22.96
C GLU A 100 7.75 -35.39 -22.23
N ARG A 101 7.75 -35.35 -20.89
CA ARG A 101 7.78 -36.55 -20.05
C ARG A 101 6.66 -37.52 -20.40
N GLN A 102 5.43 -37.01 -20.56
CA GLN A 102 4.27 -37.83 -20.91
C GLN A 102 4.40 -38.46 -22.31
N ARG A 103 4.97 -37.72 -23.28
CA ARG A 103 5.27 -38.24 -24.63
C ARG A 103 6.28 -39.38 -24.57
N LEU A 104 7.35 -39.24 -23.78
CA LEU A 104 8.37 -40.26 -23.58
C LEU A 104 7.78 -41.51 -22.91
N TYR A 105 6.99 -41.36 -21.86
CA TYR A 105 6.30 -42.48 -21.21
C TYR A 105 5.40 -43.24 -22.18
N SER A 106 4.59 -42.51 -22.96
CA SER A 106 3.71 -43.10 -23.96
C SER A 106 4.50 -43.89 -25.02
N ARG A 107 5.64 -43.35 -25.50
CA ARG A 107 6.52 -44.03 -26.47
C ARG A 107 7.16 -45.28 -25.86
N LYS A 108 7.70 -45.20 -24.64
CA LYS A 108 8.29 -46.33 -23.89
C LYS A 108 7.26 -47.45 -23.69
N HIS A 109 6.04 -47.09 -23.30
CA HIS A 109 4.95 -48.05 -23.11
C HIS A 109 4.60 -48.77 -24.42
N ARG A 110 4.45 -48.03 -25.53
CA ARG A 110 4.19 -48.61 -26.87
C ARG A 110 5.32 -49.57 -27.30
N ALA A 111 6.58 -49.21 -27.07
CA ALA A 111 7.73 -50.05 -27.38
C ALA A 111 7.73 -51.35 -26.55
N LYS A 112 7.54 -51.26 -25.22
CA LYS A 112 7.38 -52.44 -24.35
C LYS A 112 6.27 -53.36 -24.80
N LYS A 113 5.11 -52.81 -25.19
CA LYS A 113 3.97 -53.59 -25.69
C LYS A 113 4.32 -54.35 -26.99
N LYS A 114 5.11 -53.75 -27.89
CA LYS A 114 5.58 -54.43 -29.12
C LYS A 114 6.55 -55.56 -28.82
N LEU A 115 7.48 -55.38 -27.88
CA LEU A 115 8.42 -56.43 -27.46
C LEU A 115 7.67 -57.64 -26.87
N ARG A 116 6.76 -57.41 -25.91
CA ARG A 116 5.93 -58.47 -25.31
C ARG A 116 5.09 -59.26 -26.31
N LYS A 117 4.69 -58.63 -27.42
CA LYS A 117 3.93 -59.31 -28.50
C LYS A 117 4.81 -60.15 -29.43
N ARG A 118 6.12 -59.86 -29.51
CA ARG A 118 7.08 -60.62 -30.32
C ARG A 118 7.65 -61.84 -29.59
N GLU A 119 7.64 -61.81 -28.26
CA GLU A 119 8.09 -62.91 -27.39
C GLU A 119 7.01 -64.00 -27.20
N LYS A 120 5.85 -63.87 -27.84
CA LYS A 120 4.67 -64.72 -27.67
C LYS A 120 4.26 -65.30 -29.02
#